data_AF-A0A060CDH2-F1
#
_entry.id   AF-A0A060CDH2-F1
#
_cell.length_a   1.000
_cell.length_b   1.000
_cell.length_c   1.000
_cell.angle_alpha   90.00
_cell.angle_beta   90.00
_cell.angle_gamma   90.00
#
_symmetry.space_group_name_H-M   'P 1'
#
loop_
_entity.id
_entity.type
_entity.pdbx_description
1 polymer ?
#
loop_
_entity_poly.entity_id
_entity_poly.type
_entity_poly.pdbx_seq_one_letter_code
_entity_poly.pdbx_strand_id
1 'polypeptide(L)'
;HTCGLNWQLGSNDGNYGLGEQISALEVFDNLLIKDRPAPYTNETGGTSEGDASAGTSTTTSQLDTSALNITGGDKAGAGIVTAIVLAVIIAGCVWMVI
;
A
#
# COMPACT_ATOMS: atom_id res chain seq x y z
N HIS A 1 3.07 -19.08 20.51
CA HIS A 1 2.33 -17.90 21.03
C HIS A 1 1.92 -17.07 19.84
N THR A 2 0.66 -17.18 19.44
CA THR A 2 0.17 -16.54 18.21
C THR A 2 -1.25 -16.04 18.42
N CYS A 3 -1.49 -14.78 18.08
CA CYS A 3 -2.80 -14.15 18.15
C CYS A 3 -3.52 -14.30 16.81
N GLY A 4 -4.82 -14.62 16.87
CA GLY A 4 -5.73 -14.58 15.74
C GLY A 4 -6.49 -13.26 15.67
N LEU A 5 -7.37 -13.11 14.68
CA LEU A 5 -8.14 -11.87 14.48
C LEU A 5 -9.61 -11.99 14.93
N ASN A 6 -10.21 -13.17 14.78
CA ASN A 6 -11.58 -13.40 15.21
C ASN A 6 -11.65 -13.78 16.71
N TRP A 7 -11.84 -12.78 17.56
CA TRP A 7 -11.92 -12.97 19.02
C TRP A 7 -13.30 -13.43 19.52
N GLN A 8 -14.29 -13.59 18.64
CA GLN A 8 -15.61 -14.11 19.00
C GLN A 8 -15.69 -15.65 18.95
N LEU A 9 -14.75 -16.29 18.24
CA LEU A 9 -14.74 -17.74 18.02
C LEU A 9 -14.48 -18.55 19.31
N GLY A 10 -13.91 -17.92 20.35
CA GLY A 10 -13.51 -18.59 21.59
C GLY A 10 -12.29 -19.52 21.45
N SER A 11 -11.71 -19.60 20.25
CA SER A 11 -10.48 -20.31 19.91
C SER A 11 -9.63 -19.46 18.97
N ASN A 12 -8.38 -19.87 18.74
CA ASN A 12 -7.57 -19.27 17.68
C ASN A 12 -8.18 -19.63 16.32
N ASP A 13 -8.40 -18.62 15.48
CA ASP A 13 -9.06 -18.74 14.17
C ASP A 13 -8.12 -19.28 13.07
N GLY A 14 -6.87 -19.55 13.40
CA GLY A 14 -5.84 -20.07 12.48
C GLY A 14 -5.19 -18.98 11.62
N ASN A 15 -5.65 -17.73 11.68
CA ASN A 15 -5.04 -16.61 10.98
C ASN A 15 -3.96 -16.00 11.85
N TYR A 16 -2.80 -15.70 11.27
CA TYR A 16 -1.71 -15.08 12.01
C TYR A 16 -0.73 -14.35 11.11
N GLY A 17 -0.15 -13.29 11.65
CA GLY A 17 0.73 -12.39 10.93
C GLY A 17 1.04 -11.14 11.74
N LEU A 18 1.71 -10.19 11.10
CA LEU A 18 2.07 -8.92 11.75
C LEU A 18 0.83 -8.14 12.17
N GLY A 19 -0.22 -8.12 11.34
CA GLY A 19 -1.45 -7.39 11.62
C GLY A 19 -2.18 -7.94 12.83
N GLU A 20 -2.37 -9.26 12.90
CA GLU A 20 -3.06 -9.93 14.00
C GLU A 20 -2.33 -9.72 15.34
N GLN A 21 -0.99 -9.70 15.31
CA GLN A 21 -0.18 -9.46 16.50
C GLN A 21 -0.22 -7.98 16.93
N ILE A 22 -0.16 -7.03 15.99
CA ILE A 22 -0.29 -5.59 16.30
C ILE A 22 -1.69 -5.27 16.82
N SER A 23 -2.74 -5.83 16.25
CA SER A 23 -4.12 -5.64 16.72
C SER A 23 -4.30 -6.15 18.15
N ALA A 24 -3.73 -7.31 18.48
CA ALA A 24 -3.76 -7.82 19.85
C ALA A 24 -2.95 -6.94 20.81
N LEU A 25 -1.76 -6.48 20.40
CA LEU A 25 -0.92 -5.57 21.18
C LEU A 25 -1.65 -4.26 21.49
N GLU A 26 -2.31 -3.65 20.50
CA GLU A 26 -3.08 -2.41 20.67
C GLU A 26 -4.18 -2.58 21.73
N VAL A 27 -4.89 -3.71 21.75
CA VAL A 27 -5.90 -3.96 22.78
C VAL A 27 -5.29 -4.02 24.17
N PHE A 28 -4.15 -4.71 24.33
CA PHE A 28 -3.47 -4.80 25.61
C PHE A 28 -2.97 -3.43 26.09
N ASP A 29 -2.41 -2.61 25.19
CA ASP A 29 -1.96 -1.26 25.50
C ASP A 29 -3.14 -0.35 25.90
N ASN A 30 -4.29 -0.47 25.23
CA ASN A 30 -5.49 0.29 25.55
C ASN A 30 -6.09 -0.03 26.93
N LEU A 31 -5.79 -1.21 27.52
CA LEU A 31 -6.21 -1.50 28.90
C LEU A 31 -5.59 -0.52 29.92
N LEU A 32 -4.46 0.10 29.58
CA LEU A 32 -3.76 1.06 30.44
C LEU A 32 -4.17 2.51 30.17
N ILE A 33 -5.15 2.78 29.31
CA ILE A 33 -5.50 4.16 28.91
C ILE A 33 -5.88 5.05 30.10
N LYS A 34 -6.47 4.48 31.16
CA LYS A 34 -6.86 5.22 32.37
C LYS A 34 -5.67 5.63 33.24
N ASP A 35 -4.52 4.98 33.07
CA ASP A 35 -3.28 5.27 33.79
C ASP A 35 -2.36 6.24 33.01
N ARG A 36 -2.80 6.71 31.84
CA ARG A 36 -2.06 7.63 30.99
C ARG A 36 -2.71 9.03 30.99
N PRO A 37 -1.90 10.10 30.91
CA PRO A 37 -2.45 11.44 30.75
C PRO A 37 -3.14 11.58 29.39
N ALA A 38 -3.99 12.60 29.26
CA ALA A 38 -4.57 12.98 27.98
C ALA A 38 -3.48 13.32 26.95
N PRO A 39 -3.74 13.17 25.64
CA PRO A 39 -2.80 13.56 24.60
C PRO A 39 -2.35 15.03 24.75
N TYR A 40 -1.04 15.26 24.64
CA TYR A 40 -0.49 16.61 24.75
C TYR A 40 -0.86 17.47 23.54
N THR A 41 -1.07 18.75 23.80
CA THR A 41 -1.27 19.82 22.82
C THR A 41 0.02 20.63 22.67
N ASN A 42 0.01 21.63 21.78
CA ASN A 42 1.06 22.65 21.69
C ASN A 42 1.23 23.44 23.00
N GLU A 43 0.19 23.53 23.82
CA GLU A 43 0.18 24.28 25.08
C GLU A 43 0.45 23.39 26.30
N THR A 44 0.20 22.08 26.21
CA THR A 44 0.31 21.15 27.36
C THR A 44 1.58 20.28 27.34
N GLY A 45 2.62 20.70 26.62
CA GLY A 45 3.94 20.05 26.67
C GLY A 45 4.27 19.14 25.49
N GLY A 46 3.55 19.25 24.37
CA GLY A 46 3.96 18.63 23.11
C GLY A 46 5.25 19.26 22.59
N THR A 47 6.28 18.45 22.34
CA THR A 47 7.61 18.91 21.88
C THR A 47 7.81 18.77 20.37
N SER A 48 6.80 18.29 19.64
CA SER A 48 6.84 18.19 18.18
C SER A 48 6.62 19.59 17.58
N GLU A 49 7.59 20.06 16.81
CA GLU A 49 7.49 21.35 16.09
C GLU A 49 6.68 21.18 14.80
N GLY A 50 5.78 22.13 14.52
CA GLY A 50 5.03 22.18 13.27
C GLY A 50 5.85 22.81 12.14
N ASP A 51 5.56 22.42 10.90
CA ASP A 51 6.11 23.03 9.69
C ASP A 51 4.97 23.63 8.85
N ALA A 52 4.94 24.95 8.75
CA ALA A 52 3.91 25.68 7.99
C ALA A 52 3.98 25.42 6.47
N SER A 53 5.10 24.89 5.98
CA SER A 53 5.31 24.48 4.59
C SER A 53 5.12 22.97 4.37
N ALA A 54 4.77 22.20 5.40
CA ALA A 54 4.49 20.76 5.28
C ALA A 54 3.43 20.50 4.20
N GLY A 55 3.76 19.66 3.21
CA GLY A 55 2.87 19.33 2.09
C GLY A 55 2.75 20.40 0.99
N THR A 56 3.43 21.56 1.13
CA THR A 56 3.46 22.61 0.08
C THR A 56 4.58 22.40 -0.94
N SER A 57 5.51 21.48 -0.67
CA SER A 57 6.54 21.09 -1.64
C SER A 57 5.88 20.45 -2.86
N THR A 58 6.09 21.05 -4.03
CA THR A 58 5.72 20.46 -5.34
C THR A 58 6.60 19.27 -5.71
N THR A 59 7.62 18.96 -4.90
CA THR A 59 8.36 17.70 -4.89
C THR A 59 7.62 16.61 -4.12
N THR A 60 6.30 16.70 -4.01
CA THR A 60 5.51 15.48 -3.89
C THR A 60 5.95 14.57 -5.04
N SER A 61 6.09 13.29 -4.74
CA SER A 61 6.11 12.24 -5.74
C SER A 61 4.74 12.19 -6.45
N GLN A 62 4.30 13.31 -7.04
CA GLN A 62 3.58 13.23 -8.29
C GLN A 62 4.46 12.33 -9.12
N LEU A 63 3.97 11.12 -9.39
CA LEU A 63 4.57 10.18 -10.34
C LEU A 63 5.19 11.04 -11.43
N ASP A 64 6.51 11.11 -11.45
CA ASP A 64 7.22 12.10 -12.22
C ASP A 64 7.07 11.65 -13.68
N THR A 65 5.91 11.92 -14.25
CA THR A 65 5.58 11.66 -15.65
C THR A 65 6.46 12.52 -16.53
N SER A 66 7.07 13.57 -15.98
CA SER A 66 8.14 14.34 -16.61
C SER A 66 9.49 13.59 -16.63
N ALA A 67 9.73 12.63 -15.73
CA ALA A 67 10.90 11.75 -15.76
C ALA A 67 10.74 10.53 -16.69
N LEU A 68 9.52 10.21 -17.13
CA LEU A 68 9.26 9.20 -18.16
C LEU A 68 9.57 9.79 -19.54
N ASN A 69 10.86 9.84 -19.88
CA ASN A 69 11.30 10.17 -21.22
C ASN A 69 11.05 8.99 -22.17
N ILE A 70 9.80 8.84 -22.63
CA ILE A 70 9.41 7.85 -23.64
C ILE A 70 10.05 8.27 -24.97
N THR A 71 11.02 7.50 -25.44
CA THR A 71 11.69 7.76 -26.71
C THR A 71 10.87 7.21 -27.88
N GLY A 72 11.19 7.67 -29.10
CA GLY A 72 10.60 7.08 -30.31
C GLY A 72 10.87 5.58 -30.45
N GLY A 73 11.99 5.09 -29.91
CA GLY A 73 12.35 3.68 -29.89
C GLY A 73 11.41 2.84 -29.02
N ASP A 74 11.04 3.35 -27.83
CA ASP A 74 10.13 2.66 -26.92
C ASP A 74 8.74 2.51 -27.53
N LYS A 75 8.27 3.55 -28.22
CA LYS A 75 6.97 3.54 -28.91
C LYS A 75 6.95 2.58 -30.11
N ALA A 76 8.05 2.53 -30.88
CA ALA A 76 8.19 1.59 -31.98
C ALA A 76 8.25 0.14 -31.49
N GLY A 77 9.05 -0.14 -30.45
CA GLY A 77 9.15 -1.46 -29.84
C GLY A 77 7.82 -1.97 -29.28
N ALA A 78 7.10 -1.12 -28.54
CA ALA A 78 5.78 -1.45 -28.02
C ALA A 78 4.77 -1.79 -29.13
N GLY A 79 4.80 -1.06 -30.25
CA GLY A 79 3.94 -1.34 -31.41
C GLY A 79 4.25 -2.69 -32.07
N ILE A 80 5.53 -3.00 -32.29
CA ILE A 80 5.96 -4.26 -32.91
C ILE A 80 5.56 -5.45 -32.04
N VAL A 81 5.82 -5.38 -30.73
CA VAL A 81 5.47 -6.46 -29.80
C VAL A 81 3.95 -6.70 -29.79
N THR A 82 3.16 -5.64 -29.74
CA THR A 82 1.69 -5.74 -29.78
C THR A 82 1.21 -6.41 -31.06
N ALA A 83 1.77 -6.02 -32.21
CA ALA A 83 1.41 -6.62 -33.50
C ALA A 83 1.74 -8.12 -33.56
N ILE A 84 2.89 -8.54 -33.04
CA ILE A 84 3.30 -9.96 -32.97
C ILE A 84 2.33 -10.74 -32.09
N VAL A 85 2.02 -10.24 -30.90
CA VAL A 85 1.09 -10.91 -29.97
C VAL A 85 -0.29 -11.08 -30.60
N LEU A 86 -0.81 -10.04 -31.25
CA LEU A 86 -2.09 -10.12 -31.95
C LEU A 86 -2.06 -11.13 -33.10
N ALA A 87 -0.97 -11.17 -33.88
CA ALA A 87 -0.82 -12.13 -34.97
C ALA A 87 -0.83 -13.59 -34.46
N VAL A 88 -0.15 -13.87 -33.34
CA VAL A 88 -0.14 -15.20 -32.71
C VAL A 88 -1.53 -15.59 -32.22
N ILE A 89 -2.25 -14.67 -31.57
CA ILE A 89 -3.62 -14.94 -31.09
C ILE A 89 -4.54 -15.24 -32.27
N ILE A 90 -4.51 -14.42 -33.33
CA ILE A 90 -5.34 -14.62 -34.52
C ILE A 90 -5.00 -15.95 -35.20
N ALA A 91 -3.71 -16.27 -35.38
CA ALA A 91 -3.28 -17.53 -35.95
C ALA A 91 -3.76 -18.73 -35.12
N GLY A 92 -3.68 -18.65 -33.79
CA GLY A 92 -4.20 -19.68 -32.88
C GLY A 92 -5.72 -19.83 -32.99
N CYS A 93 -6.47 -18.73 -33.07
CA CYS A 93 -7.91 -18.77 -33.28
C CYS A 93 -8.28 -19.41 -34.62
N VAL A 94 -7.58 -19.07 -35.70
CA VAL A 94 -7.80 -19.68 -37.03
C VAL A 94 -7.47 -21.17 -37.01
N TRP A 95 -6.35 -21.57 -36.39
CA TRP A 95 -5.98 -22.97 -36.25
C TRP A 95 -7.00 -23.80 -35.47
N MET A 96 -7.66 -23.23 -34.46
CA MET A 96 -8.70 -23.93 -33.71
C MET A 96 -10.02 -24.11 -34.47
N VAL A 97 -10.27 -23.29 -35.48
CA VAL A 97 -11.50 -23.33 -36.31
C VAL A 97 -11.35 -24.27 -37.51
N ILE A 98 -10.12 -24.46 -37.99
CA ILE A 98 -9.76 -25.44 -39.03
C ILE A 98 -9.62 -26.82 -38.40
#